data_AF-A0A525WM70-F1
#
_entry.id   AF-A0A525WM70-F1
#
_cell.length_a   1.000
_cell.length_b   1.000
_cell.length_c   1.000
_cell.angle_alpha   90.00
_cell.angle_beta   90.00
_cell.angle_gamma   90.00
#
_symmetry.space_group_name_H-M   'P 1'
#
loop_
_entity.id
_entity.type
_entity.pdbx_description
1 polymer ?
#
loop_
_entity_poly.entity_id
_entity_poly.type
_entity_poly.pdbx_seq_one_letter_code
_entity_poly.pdbx_strand_id
1 'polypeptide(L)'
;MNWVRAIASVLVLWSSAAWGATLTWDANSEPDLAGYRVYQCSQLPCTLTSGTASLLITLGKVTSFNIGTPTVTQYYFVTAYDTATNESATSNLATFTPIVAPPPVTPPDIGISPTSLTFTAIQGGGNPTTQTLSIGNRGGGTLNWTATDNATWLTLSQISGTNNGVMIVTALTGSRAVGTYNGNITVSATGATSVTVPVTFTITAPPVIPPVTPPPPLVAPPVPSGLRISIAP
;
A
#
# COMPACT_ATOMS: atom_id res chain seq x y z
N MET A 1 40.23 -48.46 -31.73
CA MET A 1 39.59 -47.63 -30.68
C MET A 1 38.20 -47.24 -31.17
N ASN A 2 37.19 -48.03 -30.84
CA ASN A 2 35.81 -47.72 -31.20
C ASN A 2 35.26 -46.79 -30.12
N TRP A 3 35.09 -45.53 -30.47
CA TRP A 3 34.52 -44.51 -29.60
C TRP A 3 33.03 -44.82 -29.40
N VAL A 4 32.69 -45.48 -28.29
CA VAL A 4 31.30 -45.60 -27.86
C VAL A 4 30.92 -44.26 -27.24
N ARG A 5 29.85 -43.67 -27.78
CA ARG A 5 29.31 -42.37 -27.39
C ARG A 5 29.05 -42.31 -25.88
N ALA A 6 29.78 -41.47 -25.17
CA ALA A 6 29.46 -41.12 -23.79
C ALA A 6 28.17 -40.28 -23.80
N ILE A 7 27.06 -40.90 -23.39
CA ILE A 7 25.79 -40.19 -23.16
C ILE A 7 25.80 -39.77 -21.69
N ALA A 8 26.13 -38.51 -21.42
CA ALA A 8 25.79 -37.89 -20.14
C ALA A 8 24.29 -37.54 -20.17
N SER A 9 23.46 -38.31 -19.46
CA SER A 9 22.04 -38.03 -19.32
C SER A 9 21.75 -37.50 -17.91
N VAL A 10 20.98 -36.41 -17.86
CA VAL A 10 20.31 -35.86 -16.68
C VAL A 10 21.23 -35.18 -15.64
N LEU A 11 21.27 -33.85 -15.75
CA LEU A 11 21.81 -32.95 -14.75
C LEU A 11 20.65 -32.41 -13.90
N VAL A 12 20.60 -32.79 -12.63
CA VAL A 12 19.54 -32.37 -11.69
C VAL A 12 20.06 -31.26 -10.79
N LEU A 13 19.27 -30.20 -10.61
CA LEU A 13 19.55 -29.11 -9.67
C LEU A 13 18.53 -29.18 -8.53
N TRP A 14 19.00 -29.29 -7.29
CA TRP A 14 18.17 -29.11 -6.10
C TRP A 14 18.56 -27.80 -5.41
N SER A 15 17.57 -26.95 -5.10
CA SER A 15 17.75 -25.77 -4.26
C SER A 15 17.15 -26.05 -2.88
N SER A 16 18.00 -26.10 -1.84
CA SER A 16 17.53 -26.01 -0.45
C SER A 16 18.27 -24.86 0.21
N ALA A 17 17.51 -23.93 0.79
CA ALA A 17 17.92 -22.56 1.08
C ALA A 17 18.94 -22.35 2.22
N ALA A 18 19.93 -23.23 2.38
CA ALA A 18 21.06 -23.03 3.31
C ALA A 18 22.39 -23.58 2.80
N TRP A 19 22.38 -24.40 1.75
CA TRP A 19 23.56 -25.00 1.14
C TRP A 19 23.38 -24.76 -0.36
N GLY A 20 24.33 -24.11 -1.02
CA GLY A 20 24.19 -23.68 -2.41
C GLY A 20 23.70 -24.77 -3.38
N ALA A 21 23.28 -24.38 -4.59
CA ALA A 21 22.92 -25.34 -5.61
C ALA A 21 24.07 -26.30 -5.88
N THR A 22 23.74 -27.57 -6.13
CA THR A 22 24.72 -28.62 -6.43
C THR A 22 24.44 -29.16 -7.81
N LEU A 23 25.48 -29.17 -8.66
CA LEU A 23 25.48 -29.90 -9.92
C LEU A 23 25.75 -31.37 -9.62
N THR A 24 24.94 -32.26 -10.17
CA THR A 24 25.15 -33.72 -10.09
C THR A 24 25.04 -34.33 -11.48
N TRP A 25 25.94 -35.24 -11.82
CA TRP A 25 25.97 -35.93 -13.11
C TRP A 25 26.21 -37.42 -12.94
N ASP A 26 25.82 -38.22 -13.92
CA ASP A 26 26.08 -39.65 -13.92
C ASP A 26 27.57 -39.95 -14.12
N ALA A 27 28.09 -40.94 -13.39
CA ALA A 27 29.47 -41.40 -13.54
C ALA A 27 29.67 -42.06 -14.91
N ASN A 28 30.82 -41.83 -15.53
CA ASN A 28 31.25 -42.57 -16.69
C ASN A 28 31.98 -43.85 -16.25
N SER A 29 31.94 -44.87 -17.09
CA SER A 29 32.43 -46.22 -16.78
C SER A 29 33.70 -46.61 -17.51
N GLU A 30 34.37 -45.69 -18.20
CA GLU A 30 35.59 -46.01 -18.94
C GLU A 30 36.74 -46.35 -17.96
N PRO A 31 37.53 -47.40 -18.23
CA PRO A 31 38.60 -47.84 -17.32
C PRO A 31 39.67 -46.76 -17.07
N ASP A 32 39.89 -45.90 -18.05
CA ASP A 32 40.89 -44.85 -18.09
C ASP A 32 40.38 -43.48 -17.61
N LEU A 33 39.12 -43.39 -17.14
CA LEU A 33 38.58 -42.18 -16.53
C LEU A 33 39.49 -41.71 -15.40
N ALA A 34 39.94 -40.46 -15.45
CA ALA A 34 40.71 -39.80 -14.40
C ALA A 34 39.86 -38.83 -13.57
N GLY A 35 38.85 -38.20 -14.17
CA GLY A 35 37.94 -37.31 -13.45
C GLY A 35 37.08 -36.44 -14.36
N TYR A 36 36.64 -35.30 -13.82
CA TYR A 36 35.70 -34.39 -14.46
C TYR A 36 36.18 -32.94 -14.46
N ARG A 37 35.78 -32.19 -15.48
CA ARG A 37 35.96 -30.74 -15.53
C ARG A 37 34.61 -30.06 -15.59
N VAL A 38 34.38 -29.11 -14.69
CA VAL A 38 33.16 -28.30 -14.64
C VAL A 38 33.44 -26.98 -15.31
N TYR A 39 32.62 -26.63 -16.30
CA TYR A 39 32.68 -25.37 -17.02
C TYR A 39 31.47 -24.50 -16.68
N GLN A 40 31.67 -23.19 -16.73
CA GLN A 40 30.67 -22.19 -16.46
C GLN A 40 30.66 -21.12 -17.56
N CYS A 41 29.48 -20.63 -17.92
CA CYS A 41 29.29 -19.47 -18.79
C CYS A 41 28.31 -18.48 -18.17
N SER A 42 28.54 -17.19 -18.40
CA SER A 42 27.62 -16.10 -18.05
C SER A 42 26.58 -15.81 -19.13
N GLN A 43 26.74 -16.38 -20.33
CA GLN A 43 25.86 -16.16 -21.49
C GLN A 43 25.88 -17.37 -22.45
N LEU A 44 24.89 -17.42 -23.34
CA LEU A 44 24.80 -18.39 -24.42
C LEU A 44 25.44 -17.85 -25.72
N PRO A 45 25.93 -18.72 -26.63
CA PRO A 45 26.04 -20.17 -26.48
C PRO A 45 27.13 -20.53 -25.47
N CYS A 46 26.90 -21.57 -24.67
CA CYS A 46 27.84 -22.05 -23.67
C CYS A 46 28.48 -23.36 -24.14
N THR A 47 29.61 -23.25 -24.84
CA THR A 47 30.38 -24.39 -25.39
C THR A 47 31.88 -24.13 -25.32
N LEU A 48 32.71 -25.17 -25.37
CA LEU A 48 34.18 -25.03 -25.42
C LEU A 48 34.67 -24.23 -26.64
N THR A 49 33.93 -24.26 -27.75
CA THR A 49 34.27 -23.56 -29.00
C THR A 49 33.75 -22.13 -29.06
N SER A 50 32.79 -21.77 -28.19
CA SER A 50 32.19 -20.44 -28.17
C SER A 50 33.06 -19.36 -27.53
N GLY A 51 34.12 -19.75 -26.80
CA GLY A 51 34.96 -18.83 -26.02
C GLY A 51 34.28 -18.21 -24.80
N THR A 52 33.01 -18.51 -24.53
CA THR A 52 32.26 -18.02 -23.35
C THR A 52 32.40 -18.93 -22.13
N ALA A 53 32.89 -20.16 -22.35
CA ALA A 53 33.09 -21.16 -21.32
C ALA A 53 34.41 -20.93 -20.57
N SER A 54 34.32 -20.85 -19.25
CA SER A 54 35.48 -20.82 -18.35
C SER A 54 35.54 -22.12 -17.56
N LEU A 55 36.74 -22.70 -17.44
CA LEU A 55 36.95 -23.85 -16.55
C LEU A 55 36.84 -23.39 -15.10
N LEU A 56 35.82 -23.88 -14.40
CA LEU A 56 35.58 -23.54 -13.00
C LEU A 56 36.45 -24.41 -12.08
N ILE A 57 36.48 -25.73 -12.33
CA ILE A 57 37.26 -26.66 -11.52
C ILE A 57 37.54 -27.98 -12.26
N THR A 58 38.66 -28.60 -11.93
CA THR A 58 38.97 -30.01 -12.26
C THR A 58 38.84 -30.86 -11.00
N LEU A 59 38.08 -31.94 -11.11
CA LEU A 59 37.70 -32.82 -10.03
C LEU A 59 38.17 -34.24 -10.35
N GLY A 60 38.38 -35.06 -9.32
CA GLY A 60 38.59 -36.50 -9.49
C GLY A 60 37.30 -37.21 -9.91
N LYS A 61 37.15 -38.49 -9.56
CA LYS A 61 35.98 -39.33 -9.90
C LYS A 61 34.70 -39.02 -9.10
N VAL A 62 34.51 -37.77 -8.69
CA VAL A 62 33.28 -37.33 -8.02
C VAL A 62 32.22 -37.01 -9.07
N THR A 63 30.96 -37.18 -8.68
CA THR A 63 29.79 -36.95 -9.54
C THR A 63 28.94 -35.76 -9.11
N SER A 64 29.51 -34.91 -8.24
CA SER A 64 28.81 -33.76 -7.71
C SER A 64 29.75 -32.59 -7.44
N PHE A 65 29.26 -31.37 -7.64
CA PHE A 65 29.97 -30.14 -7.33
C PHE A 65 29.00 -29.06 -6.81
N ASN A 66 29.31 -28.45 -5.67
CA ASN A 66 28.51 -27.34 -5.13
C ASN A 66 28.89 -26.03 -5.84
N ILE A 67 27.92 -25.42 -6.54
CA ILE A 67 28.10 -24.15 -7.27
C ILE A 67 27.79 -22.92 -6.40
N GLY A 68 27.53 -23.11 -5.10
CA GLY A 68 27.17 -22.03 -4.18
C GLY A 68 25.80 -21.43 -4.50
N THR A 69 25.67 -20.12 -4.26
CA THR A 69 24.41 -19.38 -4.47
C THR A 69 24.63 -18.25 -5.49
N PRO A 70 24.72 -18.56 -6.80
CA PRO A 70 24.79 -17.52 -7.82
C PRO A 70 23.66 -16.50 -7.68
N THR A 71 23.96 -15.21 -7.82
CA THR A 71 22.96 -14.12 -7.77
C THR A 71 22.43 -13.73 -9.15
N VAL A 72 22.99 -14.31 -10.20
CA VAL A 72 22.60 -14.12 -11.60
C VAL A 72 22.44 -15.47 -12.28
N THR A 73 21.68 -15.50 -13.38
CA THR A 73 21.53 -16.72 -14.18
C THR A 73 22.88 -17.16 -14.74
N GLN A 74 23.19 -18.44 -14.58
CA GLN A 74 24.45 -19.02 -15.04
C GLN A 74 24.23 -20.38 -15.69
N TYR A 75 25.13 -20.71 -16.62
CA TYR A 75 25.06 -21.91 -17.42
C TYR A 75 26.27 -22.81 -17.13
N TYR A 76 26.04 -24.11 -17.05
CA TYR A 76 27.06 -25.09 -16.67
C TYR A 76 27.03 -26.31 -17.56
N PHE A 77 28.20 -26.86 -17.88
CA PHE A 77 28.34 -28.18 -18.48
C PHE A 77 29.59 -28.87 -17.93
N VAL A 78 29.66 -30.19 -18.10
CA VAL A 78 30.74 -31.03 -17.59
C VAL A 78 31.35 -31.83 -18.74
N THR A 79 32.65 -32.09 -18.65
CA THR A 79 33.36 -33.07 -19.49
C THR A 79 34.08 -34.07 -18.59
N ALA A 80 34.32 -35.28 -19.11
CA ALA A 80 35.21 -36.25 -18.50
C ALA A 80 36.63 -36.09 -19.08
N TYR A 81 37.65 -36.38 -18.28
CA TYR A 81 39.03 -36.50 -18.78
C TYR A 81 39.67 -37.82 -18.35
N ASP A 82 40.52 -38.37 -19.22
CA ASP A 82 41.23 -39.63 -18.98
C ASP A 82 42.62 -39.42 -18.34
N THR A 83 43.30 -40.52 -18.01
CA THR A 83 44.67 -40.49 -17.44
C THR A 83 45.73 -39.92 -18.40
N ALA A 84 45.43 -39.87 -19.70
CA ALA A 84 46.24 -39.24 -20.73
C ALA A 84 45.83 -37.78 -21.00
N THR A 85 44.92 -37.21 -20.20
CA THR A 85 44.37 -35.85 -20.27
C THR A 85 43.50 -35.53 -21.49
N ASN A 86 43.05 -36.54 -22.23
CA ASN A 86 42.06 -36.32 -23.29
C ASN A 86 40.71 -35.98 -22.67
N GLU A 87 39.98 -35.07 -23.32
CA GLU A 87 38.70 -34.55 -22.83
C GLU A 87 37.54 -35.05 -23.71
N SER A 88 36.45 -35.45 -23.07
CA SER A 88 35.23 -35.91 -23.75
C SER A 88 34.49 -34.76 -24.45
N ALA A 89 33.44 -35.12 -25.21
CA ALA A 89 32.42 -34.13 -25.57
C ALA A 89 31.74 -33.54 -24.32
N THR A 90 31.14 -32.35 -24.47
CA THR A 90 30.43 -31.65 -23.40
C THR A 90 29.09 -32.34 -23.06
N SER A 91 28.71 -32.32 -21.79
CA SER A 91 27.37 -32.72 -21.34
C SER A 91 26.26 -31.81 -21.90
N ASN A 92 25.01 -32.12 -21.59
CA ASN A 92 23.92 -31.16 -21.71
C ASN A 92 24.17 -29.95 -20.79
N LEU A 93 23.51 -28.83 -21.12
CA LEU A 93 23.61 -27.60 -20.34
C LEU A 93 22.68 -27.64 -19.13
N ALA A 94 23.19 -27.29 -17.95
CA ALA A 94 22.37 -26.84 -16.81
C ALA A 94 22.26 -25.34 -16.80
N THR A 95 21.09 -24.88 -16.39
CA THR A 95 20.83 -23.47 -16.11
C THR A 95 20.46 -23.32 -14.66
N PHE A 96 21.21 -22.50 -13.93
CA PHE A 96 20.80 -22.04 -12.61
C PHE A 96 20.19 -20.66 -12.74
N THR A 97 18.92 -20.51 -12.34
CA THR A 97 18.24 -19.21 -12.26
C THR A 97 17.98 -18.93 -10.78
N PRO A 98 18.54 -17.85 -10.21
CA PRO A 98 18.29 -17.50 -8.82
C PRO A 98 16.80 -17.18 -8.62
N ILE A 99 16.24 -17.65 -7.52
CA ILE A 99 14.93 -17.18 -7.07
C ILE A 99 15.16 -15.80 -6.47
N VAL A 100 14.73 -14.76 -7.17
CA VAL A 100 14.74 -13.40 -6.62
C VAL A 100 13.57 -13.30 -5.65
N ALA A 101 13.84 -12.92 -4.40
CA ALA A 101 12.77 -12.63 -3.46
C ALA A 101 11.90 -11.49 -4.03
N PRO A 102 10.56 -11.57 -3.94
CA PRO A 102 9.71 -10.46 -4.34
C PRO A 102 10.12 -9.21 -3.55
N PRO A 103 10.07 -8.01 -4.16
CA PRO A 103 10.40 -6.78 -3.46
C PRO A 103 9.51 -6.61 -2.21
N PRO A 104 10.03 -6.03 -1.11
CA PRO A 104 9.23 -5.77 0.08
C PRO A 104 8.01 -4.92 -0.28
N VAL A 105 6.81 -5.40 0.02
CA VAL A 105 5.60 -4.59 -0.12
C VAL A 105 5.51 -3.63 1.06
N THR A 106 5.50 -2.33 0.79
CA THR A 106 5.25 -1.31 1.81
C THR A 106 3.75 -1.26 2.11
N PRO A 107 3.31 -1.39 3.38
CA PRO A 107 1.89 -1.33 3.73
C PRO A 107 1.27 0.03 3.39
N PRO A 108 -0.06 0.09 3.15
CA PRO A 108 -0.76 1.35 3.04
C PRO A 108 -0.77 2.11 4.37
N ASP A 109 -0.88 3.43 4.30
CA ASP A 109 -0.97 4.30 5.48
C ASP A 109 -2.07 5.34 5.29
N ILE A 110 -2.87 5.58 6.32
CA ILE A 110 -4.05 6.45 6.25
C ILE A 110 -3.63 7.89 6.59
N GLY A 111 -3.67 8.76 5.59
CA GLY A 111 -3.62 10.20 5.76
C GLY A 111 -5.00 10.81 5.85
N ILE A 112 -5.26 11.62 6.88
CA ILE A 112 -6.51 12.37 7.05
C ILE A 112 -6.25 13.87 7.10
N SER A 113 -7.13 14.67 6.49
CA SER A 113 -7.17 16.13 6.63
C SER A 113 -8.59 16.68 6.46
N PRO A 114 -9.09 17.54 7.36
CA PRO A 114 -8.50 17.94 8.64
C PRO A 114 -8.56 16.81 9.69
N THR A 115 -7.77 16.91 10.76
CA THR A 115 -7.72 15.90 11.84
C THR A 115 -8.85 16.03 12.87
N SER A 116 -9.68 17.08 12.78
CA SER A 116 -10.88 17.29 13.60
C SER A 116 -11.90 18.13 12.83
N LEU A 117 -13.18 17.98 13.16
CA LEU A 117 -14.27 18.75 12.54
C LEU A 117 -15.12 19.45 13.62
N THR A 118 -15.57 20.67 13.33
CA THR A 118 -16.37 21.47 14.27
C THR A 118 -17.59 22.09 13.61
N PHE A 119 -18.78 21.84 14.14
CA PHE A 119 -20.04 22.38 13.62
C PHE A 119 -20.74 23.25 14.66
N THR A 120 -21.46 24.27 14.22
CA THR A 120 -22.25 25.15 15.09
C THR A 120 -23.61 25.45 14.49
N ALA A 121 -24.68 25.25 15.26
CA ALA A 121 -26.04 25.57 14.85
C ALA A 121 -26.84 26.24 15.98
N ILE A 122 -27.92 26.91 15.62
CA ILE A 122 -28.89 27.47 16.58
C ILE A 122 -30.01 26.44 16.77
N GLN A 123 -30.46 26.23 18.00
CA GLN A 123 -31.58 25.34 18.30
C GLN A 123 -32.83 25.73 17.50
N GLY A 124 -33.46 24.74 16.85
CA GLY A 124 -34.62 24.97 15.98
C GLY A 124 -34.28 25.62 14.64
N GLY A 125 -33.00 25.93 14.38
CA GLY A 125 -32.51 26.41 13.09
C GLY A 125 -32.21 25.28 12.10
N GLY A 126 -31.66 25.66 10.95
CA GLY A 126 -31.20 24.73 9.92
C GLY A 126 -29.95 23.95 10.33
N ASN A 127 -29.56 22.99 9.47
CA ASN A 127 -28.29 22.29 9.60
C ASN A 127 -27.12 23.27 9.33
N PRO A 128 -25.98 23.11 10.03
CA PRO A 128 -24.77 23.88 9.75
C PRO A 128 -24.22 23.56 8.35
N THR A 129 -23.31 24.40 7.85
CA THR A 129 -22.57 24.14 6.62
C THR A 129 -21.82 22.81 6.73
N THR A 130 -21.86 22.02 5.65
CA THR A 130 -21.14 20.75 5.56
C THR A 130 -19.63 20.98 5.55
N GLN A 131 -18.88 19.99 6.02
CA GLN A 131 -17.41 20.02 5.97
C GLN A 131 -16.88 18.87 5.15
N THR A 132 -15.70 19.07 4.56
CA THR A 132 -15.02 18.06 3.77
C THR A 132 -13.92 17.39 4.59
N LEU A 133 -13.81 16.06 4.46
CA LEU A 133 -12.74 15.25 5.00
C LEU A 133 -12.02 14.56 3.84
N SER A 134 -10.75 14.85 3.67
CA SER A 134 -9.88 14.21 2.69
C SER A 134 -9.19 13.01 3.33
N ILE A 135 -9.24 11.89 2.62
CA ILE A 135 -8.57 10.63 2.94
C ILE A 135 -7.51 10.40 1.86
N GLY A 136 -6.29 10.05 2.24
CA GLY A 136 -5.20 9.78 1.30
C GLY A 136 -4.38 8.58 1.71
N ASN A 137 -3.77 7.91 0.73
CA ASN A 137 -2.75 6.89 1.00
C ASN A 137 -1.37 7.56 1.10
N ARG A 138 -0.79 7.56 2.30
CA ARG A 138 0.58 8.06 2.56
C ARG A 138 1.64 6.96 2.52
N GLY A 139 1.20 5.71 2.44
CA GLY A 139 2.06 4.53 2.45
C GLY A 139 2.27 3.96 1.05
N GLY A 140 2.68 2.69 1.02
CA GLY A 140 2.71 1.90 -0.20
C GLY A 140 1.41 1.19 -0.49
N GLY A 141 1.47 0.22 -1.39
CA GLY A 141 0.34 -0.66 -1.70
C GLY A 141 -0.95 0.07 -2.11
N THR A 142 -2.06 -0.64 -2.03
CA THR A 142 -3.40 -0.08 -2.30
C THR A 142 -4.15 0.09 -0.97
N LEU A 143 -4.61 1.30 -0.68
CA LEU A 143 -5.39 1.58 0.51
C LEU A 143 -6.88 1.35 0.23
N ASN A 144 -7.45 0.24 0.70
CA ASN A 144 -8.90 0.01 0.64
C ASN A 144 -9.51 0.37 1.99
N TRP A 145 -10.10 1.56 2.08
CA TRP A 145 -10.54 2.13 3.34
C TRP A 145 -12.07 2.09 3.49
N THR A 146 -12.51 2.08 4.74
CA THR A 146 -13.90 2.21 5.19
C THR A 146 -13.99 3.28 6.27
N ALA A 147 -15.12 3.96 6.35
CA ALA A 147 -15.40 5.00 7.34
C ALA A 147 -16.69 4.69 8.07
N THR A 148 -16.68 4.89 9.39
CA THR A 148 -17.83 4.71 10.28
C THR A 148 -17.91 5.88 11.24
N ASP A 149 -19.10 6.19 11.74
CA ASP A 149 -19.30 7.15 12.83
C ASP A 149 -20.04 6.50 14.00
N ASN A 150 -19.98 7.14 15.18
CA ASN A 150 -20.68 6.70 16.39
C ASN A 150 -21.82 7.64 16.80
N ALA A 151 -22.28 8.52 15.91
CA ALA A 151 -23.11 9.66 16.26
C ALA A 151 -24.34 9.73 15.35
N THR A 152 -25.53 9.56 15.94
CA THR A 152 -26.81 9.66 15.22
C THR A 152 -27.12 11.06 14.66
N TRP A 153 -26.27 12.04 14.95
CA TRP A 153 -26.33 13.41 14.45
C TRP A 153 -25.38 13.69 13.29
N LEU A 154 -24.57 12.70 12.89
CA LEU A 154 -23.68 12.79 11.74
C LEU A 154 -24.22 11.97 10.57
N THR A 155 -23.96 12.46 9.37
CA THR A 155 -24.09 11.67 8.14
C THR A 155 -22.85 11.84 7.28
N LEU A 156 -22.41 10.73 6.71
CA LEU A 156 -21.24 10.62 5.85
C LEU A 156 -21.68 10.35 4.42
N SER A 157 -21.20 11.14 3.45
CA SER A 157 -21.57 10.95 2.03
C SER A 157 -20.97 9.69 1.41
N GLN A 158 -19.88 9.17 2.00
CA GLN A 158 -19.13 8.04 1.49
C GLN A 158 -18.54 7.26 2.65
N ILE A 159 -18.79 5.96 2.70
CA ILE A 159 -18.35 5.08 3.80
C ILE A 159 -17.23 4.11 3.40
N SER A 160 -16.77 4.18 2.15
CA SER A 160 -15.68 3.35 1.64
C SER A 160 -15.02 3.96 0.41
N GLY A 161 -13.79 3.56 0.12
CA GLY A 161 -13.10 3.93 -1.11
C GLY A 161 -11.73 3.27 -1.26
N THR A 162 -11.05 3.61 -2.36
CA THR A 162 -9.73 3.08 -2.70
C THR A 162 -8.75 4.22 -2.93
N ASN A 163 -7.56 4.12 -2.36
CA ASN A 163 -6.53 5.15 -2.30
C ASN A 163 -7.09 6.47 -1.74
N ASN A 164 -7.11 7.52 -2.55
CA ASN A 164 -7.55 8.83 -2.11
C ASN A 164 -9.08 8.94 -2.19
N GLY A 165 -9.65 9.69 -1.26
CA GLY A 165 -11.09 9.91 -1.16
C GLY A 165 -11.41 11.29 -0.62
N VAL A 166 -12.60 11.77 -0.96
CA VAL A 166 -13.17 12.99 -0.37
C VAL A 166 -14.55 12.63 0.15
N MET A 167 -14.75 12.86 1.44
CA MET A 167 -16.01 12.61 2.13
C MET A 167 -16.61 13.93 2.57
N ILE A 168 -17.91 14.12 2.34
CA ILE A 168 -18.67 15.24 2.87
C ILE A 168 -19.31 14.77 4.18
N VAL A 169 -19.06 15.52 5.25
CA VAL A 169 -19.57 15.28 6.60
C VAL A 169 -20.65 16.33 6.89
N THR A 170 -21.83 15.87 7.27
CA THR A 170 -22.97 16.72 7.60
C THR A 170 -23.39 16.48 9.04
N ALA A 171 -23.52 17.56 9.81
CA ALA A 171 -24.16 17.51 11.13
C ALA A 171 -25.65 17.86 11.01
N LEU A 172 -26.51 17.14 11.71
CA LEU A 172 -27.96 17.31 11.69
C LEU A 172 -28.40 18.05 12.95
N THR A 173 -28.99 19.24 12.82
CA THR A 173 -29.51 20.00 13.96
C THR A 173 -30.75 19.32 14.54
N GLY A 174 -31.78 19.05 13.72
CA GLY A 174 -33.00 18.37 14.18
C GLY A 174 -33.67 19.05 15.39
N SER A 175 -34.28 18.25 16.27
CA SER A 175 -34.91 18.69 17.53
C SER A 175 -33.95 18.70 18.73
N ARG A 176 -32.64 18.69 18.49
CA ARG A 176 -31.63 18.56 19.53
C ARG A 176 -31.59 19.79 20.45
N ALA A 177 -31.34 19.55 21.73
CA ALA A 177 -31.26 20.61 22.74
C ALA A 177 -29.96 21.41 22.62
N VAL A 178 -29.95 22.61 23.21
CA VAL A 178 -28.72 23.40 23.41
C VAL A 178 -27.70 22.55 24.17
N GLY A 179 -26.46 22.56 23.69
CA GLY A 179 -25.37 21.78 24.29
C GLY A 179 -24.29 21.42 23.27
N THR A 180 -23.29 20.68 23.76
CA THR A 180 -22.18 20.17 22.95
C THR A 180 -22.33 18.66 22.77
N TYR A 181 -22.27 18.23 21.52
CA TYR A 181 -22.33 16.84 21.10
C TYR A 181 -20.96 16.44 20.56
N ASN A 182 -20.36 15.40 21.14
CA ASN A 182 -19.09 14.85 20.69
C ASN A 182 -19.34 13.53 19.98
N GLY A 183 -18.59 13.32 18.90
CA GLY A 183 -18.68 12.15 18.04
C GLY A 183 -17.32 11.87 17.40
N ASN A 184 -17.21 10.73 16.76
CA ASN A 184 -15.97 10.20 16.24
C ASN A 184 -16.25 9.60 14.87
N ILE A 185 -15.46 9.96 13.87
CA ILE A 185 -15.40 9.25 12.59
C ILE A 185 -14.16 8.37 12.63
N THR A 186 -14.32 7.06 12.42
CA THR A 186 -13.21 6.10 12.39
C THR A 186 -13.00 5.61 10.96
N VAL A 187 -11.80 5.83 10.44
CA VAL A 187 -11.37 5.35 9.12
C VAL A 187 -10.42 4.18 9.31
N SER A 188 -10.75 3.05 8.68
CA SER A 188 -10.02 1.78 8.81
C SER A 188 -9.68 1.20 7.45
N ALA A 189 -8.52 0.54 7.33
CA ALA A 189 -8.12 -0.18 6.13
C ALA A 189 -7.24 -1.38 6.49
N THR A 190 -7.35 -2.47 5.73
CA THR A 190 -6.49 -3.64 5.92
C THR A 190 -5.03 -3.28 5.67
N GLY A 191 -4.16 -3.60 6.64
CA GLY A 191 -2.73 -3.32 6.55
C GLY A 191 -2.31 -1.89 6.93
N ALA A 192 -3.25 -1.04 7.37
CA ALA A 192 -2.95 0.30 7.90
C ALA A 192 -3.46 0.45 9.34
N THR A 193 -2.86 1.36 10.10
CA THR A 193 -3.37 1.76 11.42
C THR A 193 -4.63 2.60 11.24
N SER A 194 -5.69 2.27 11.98
CA SER A 194 -6.95 3.02 11.92
C SER A 194 -6.80 4.42 12.51
N VAL A 195 -7.49 5.39 11.91
CA VAL A 195 -7.43 6.80 12.32
C VAL A 195 -8.81 7.25 12.78
N THR A 196 -8.87 7.93 13.93
CA THR A 196 -10.08 8.51 14.47
C THR A 196 -10.05 10.02 14.37
N VAL A 197 -11.10 10.59 13.80
CA VAL A 197 -11.32 12.03 13.64
C VAL A 197 -12.40 12.47 14.64
N PRO A 198 -12.05 13.22 15.70
CA PRO A 198 -13.04 13.79 16.61
C PRO A 198 -13.88 14.85 15.88
N VAL A 199 -15.18 14.83 16.17
CA VAL A 199 -16.16 15.81 15.68
C VAL A 199 -16.88 16.42 16.86
N THR A 200 -16.91 17.76 16.91
CA THR A 200 -17.62 18.52 17.94
C THR A 200 -18.74 19.31 17.27
N PHE A 201 -19.97 19.14 17.76
CA PHE A 201 -21.13 19.88 17.30
C PHE A 201 -21.76 20.65 18.45
N THR A 202 -21.81 21.98 18.33
CA THR A 202 -22.37 22.86 19.35
C THR A 202 -23.70 23.43 18.88
N ILE A 203 -24.75 23.23 19.67
CA ILE A 203 -26.06 23.84 19.47
C ILE A 203 -26.21 24.97 20.49
N THR A 204 -26.43 26.20 20.03
CA THR A 204 -26.65 27.38 20.86
C THR A 204 -28.12 27.73 20.97
N ALA A 205 -28.50 28.42 22.05
CA ALA A 205 -29.87 28.94 22.18
C ALA A 205 -30.18 29.97 21.07
N PRO A 206 -31.45 30.12 20.67
CA PRO A 206 -31.87 31.23 19.83
C PRO A 206 -31.59 32.56 20.51
N PRO A 207 -31.32 33.63 19.75
CA PRO A 207 -31.24 34.97 20.31
C PRO A 207 -32.54 35.32 21.06
N VAL A 208 -32.41 35.77 22.31
CA VAL A 208 -33.56 36.27 23.07
C VAL A 208 -33.93 37.64 22.49
N ILE A 209 -35.11 37.75 21.87
CA ILE A 209 -35.63 39.04 21.43
C ILE A 209 -36.06 39.81 22.69
N PRO A 210 -35.50 41.01 22.95
CA PRO A 210 -35.94 41.81 24.09
C PRO A 210 -37.43 42.16 23.93
N PRO A 211 -38.19 42.29 25.04
CA PRO A 211 -39.58 42.70 24.97
C PRO A 211 -39.71 43.99 24.15
N VAL A 212 -40.63 44.02 23.20
CA VAL A 212 -40.96 45.27 22.50
C VAL A 212 -41.51 46.22 23.55
N THR A 213 -40.77 47.27 23.90
CA THR A 213 -41.30 48.32 24.78
C THR A 213 -42.51 48.95 24.06
N PRO A 214 -43.70 49.00 24.69
CA PRO A 214 -44.84 49.67 24.09
C PRO A 214 -44.44 51.11 23.72
N PRO A 215 -44.88 51.65 22.57
CA PRO A 215 -44.70 53.07 22.31
C PRO A 215 -45.28 53.86 23.48
N PRO A 216 -44.61 54.94 23.93
CA PRO A 216 -45.17 55.79 24.98
C PRO A 216 -46.59 56.24 24.56
N PRO A 217 -47.55 56.31 25.49
CA PRO A 217 -48.89 56.77 25.17
C PRO A 217 -48.79 58.14 24.51
N LEU A 218 -49.47 58.31 23.38
CA LEU A 218 -49.53 59.58 22.66
C LEU A 218 -50.07 60.63 23.64
N VAL A 219 -49.23 61.59 24.02
CA VAL A 219 -49.67 62.75 24.79
C VAL A 219 -50.64 63.52 23.91
N ALA A 220 -51.90 63.61 24.31
CA ALA A 220 -52.88 64.43 23.61
C ALA A 220 -52.37 65.88 23.53
N PRO A 221 -52.41 66.53 22.35
CA PRO A 221 -52.05 67.94 22.25
C PRO A 221 -52.92 68.78 23.20
N PRO A 222 -52.39 69.86 23.79
CA PRO A 222 -53.16 70.72 24.67
C PRO A 222 -54.38 71.28 23.92
N VAL A 223 -55.53 71.30 24.60
CA VAL A 223 -56.76 71.93 24.09
C VAL A 223 -56.46 73.41 23.80
N PRO A 224 -56.67 73.90 22.57
CA PRO A 224 -56.49 75.32 22.27
C PRO A 224 -57.40 76.16 23.16
N SER A 225 -56.81 77.00 24.01
CA SER A 225 -57.53 77.94 24.85
C SER A 225 -57.43 79.34 24.23
N GLY A 226 -58.58 79.94 23.85
CA GLY A 226 -58.61 81.35 23.43
C GLY A 226 -59.45 81.72 22.22
N LEU A 227 -60.46 80.95 21.82
CA LEU A 227 -61.42 81.42 20.81
C LEU A 227 -62.29 82.53 21.43
N ARG A 228 -62.03 83.78 21.07
CA ARG A 228 -62.87 84.92 21.42
C ARG A 228 -63.33 85.59 20.13
N ILE A 229 -64.65 85.66 19.95
CA ILE A 229 -65.29 86.36 18.83
C ILE A 229 -65.23 87.85 19.17
N SER A 230 -64.48 88.62 18.38
CA SER A 230 -64.55 90.09 18.42
C SER A 230 -65.58 90.54 17.39
N ILE A 231 -66.64 91.20 17.85
CA ILE A 231 -67.60 91.89 16.98
C ILE A 231 -67.14 93.34 16.92
N ALA A 232 -66.76 93.83 15.74
CA ALA A 232 -66.41 95.23 15.54
C ALA A 232 -67.69 96.09 15.40
N PRO A 233 -67.71 97.32 15.96
CA PRO A 233 -68.78 98.29 15.71
C PRO A 233 -68.74 98.87 14.30
#